data_AF-A0A527ZMJ8-F1
#
_entry.id   AF-A0A527ZMJ8-F1
#
_cell.length_a   1.000
_cell.length_b   1.000
_cell.length_c   1.000
_cell.angle_alpha   90.00
_cell.angle_beta   90.00
_cell.angle_gamma   90.00
#
_symmetry.space_group_name_H-M   'P 1'
#
loop_
_entity.id
_entity.type
_entity.pdbx_description
1 polymer ?
#
loop_
_entity_poly.entity_id
_entity_poly.type
_entity_poly.pdbx_seq_one_letter_code
_entity_poly.pdbx_strand_id
1 'polypeptide(L)' 'MRRMSLTSELVALCHREETDPGPDGSWTQLNDEDFQTLASRLSDAADAG' A
#
# COMPACT_ATOMS: atom_id res chain seq x y z
N MET A 1 8.89 33.58 18.22
CA MET A 1 8.80 32.69 17.03
C MET A 1 9.46 31.36 17.36
N ARG A 2 8.77 30.23 17.21
CA ARG A 2 9.36 28.91 17.43
C ARG A 2 10.23 28.56 16.23
N ARG A 3 11.54 28.36 16.46
CA ARG A 3 12.49 27.91 15.43
C ARG A 3 12.24 26.43 15.18
N MET A 4 11.96 26.04 13.93
CA MET A 4 11.90 24.62 13.59
C MET A 4 13.31 24.02 13.76
N SER A 5 13.40 22.98 14.59
CA SER A 5 14.67 22.30 14.90
C SER A 5 15.18 21.41 13.77
N LEU A 6 14.33 21.05 12.80
CA LEU A 6 14.72 20.32 11.60
C LEU A 6 14.80 21.30 10.42
N THR A 7 16.03 21.71 10.09
CA THR A 7 16.31 22.39 8.82
C THR A 7 16.32 21.37 7.67
N SER A 8 16.08 21.82 6.45
CA SER A 8 16.13 20.94 5.27
C SER A 8 17.48 20.23 5.12
N GLU A 9 18.58 20.88 5.55
CA GLU A 9 19.91 20.26 5.55
C GLU A 9 20.00 19.09 6.53
N LEU A 10 19.41 19.22 7.73
CA LEU A 10 19.37 18.14 8.71
C LEU A 10 18.45 16.98 8.27
N VAL A 11 17.36 17.28 7.56
CA VAL A 11 16.50 16.25 6.95
C VAL A 11 17.24 15.47 5.87
N ALA A 12 18.02 16.15 5.03
CA ALA A 12 18.78 15.52 3.95
C ALA A 12 19.84 14.53 4.47
N LEU A 13 20.44 14.78 5.63
CA LEU A 13 21.39 13.84 6.26
C LEU A 13 20.75 12.52 6.70
N CYS A 14 19.44 12.53 6.96
CA CYS A 14 18.68 11.35 7.34
C CYS A 14 18.03 10.65 6.13
N HIS A 15 18.15 11.22 4.94
CA HIS A 15 17.59 10.63 3.73
C HIS A 15 18.34 9.34 3.39
N ARG A 16 17.60 8.24 3.27
CA ARG A 16 18.13 6.97 2.77
C ARG A 16 17.35 6.61 1.53
N GLU A 17 18.06 6.29 0.45
CA GLU A 17 17.45 5.65 -0.71
C GLU A 17 17.10 4.22 -0.30
N GLU A 18 15.81 3.95 -0.14
CA GLU A 18 15.29 2.62 0.17
C GLU A 18 14.82 1.99 -1.14
N THR A 19 15.45 0.87 -1.50
CA THR A 19 15.04 0.10 -2.66
C THR A 19 13.73 -0.59 -2.31
N ASP A 20 12.71 -0.38 -3.14
CA ASP A 20 11.47 -1.15 -3.04
C ASP A 20 11.80 -2.64 -3.26
N PRO A 21 11.62 -3.52 -2.25
CA PRO A 21 11.85 -4.94 -2.42
C PRO A 21 10.84 -5.60 -3.37
N GLY A 22 9.81 -4.86 -3.78
CA GLY A 22 8.69 -5.38 -4.54
C GLY A 22 7.73 -6.18 -3.66
N PRO A 23 6.69 -6.74 -4.27
CA PRO A 23 5.75 -7.60 -3.58
C PRO A 23 6.42 -8.88 -3.05
N ASP A 24 5.93 -9.38 -1.92
CA ASP A 24 6.38 -10.66 -1.34
C ASP A 24 6.21 -11.83 -2.34
N GLY A 25 6.99 -12.90 -2.21
CA GLY A 25 6.91 -14.07 -3.08
C GLY A 25 5.58 -14.83 -2.98
N SER A 26 4.80 -14.60 -1.92
CA SER A 26 3.42 -15.10 -1.80
C SER A 26 2.38 -14.18 -2.45
N TRP A 27 2.79 -13.00 -2.92
CA TRP A 27 1.89 -12.06 -3.55
C TRP A 27 1.46 -12.60 -4.91
N THR A 28 0.15 -12.58 -5.13
CA THR A 28 -0.46 -12.95 -6.40
C THR A 28 -1.16 -11.71 -6.95
N GLN A 29 -0.80 -11.33 -8.17
CA GLN A 29 -1.50 -10.25 -8.87
C GLN A 29 -2.93 -10.70 -9.20
N LEU A 30 -3.90 -9.87 -8.84
CA LEU A 30 -5.28 -10.07 -9.25
C LEU A 30 -5.53 -9.34 -10.57
N ASN A 31 -6.25 -9.98 -11.46
CA ASN A 31 -6.78 -9.40 -12.69
C ASN A 31 -8.27 -9.05 -12.52
N ASP A 32 -8.86 -8.47 -13.57
CA ASP A 32 -10.26 -8.04 -13.53
C ASP A 32 -11.25 -9.20 -13.31
N GLU A 33 -10.94 -10.42 -13.80
CA GLU A 33 -11.75 -11.63 -13.60
C GLU A 33 -11.71 -12.10 -12.13
N ASP A 34 -10.54 -12.02 -11.48
CA ASP A 34 -10.40 -12.32 -10.06
C ASP A 34 -11.24 -11.35 -9.21
N PHE A 35 -11.20 -10.06 -9.55
CA PHE A 35 -12.01 -9.04 -8.89
C PHE A 35 -13.50 -9.26 -9.12
N GLN A 36 -13.91 -9.62 -10.35
CA GLN A 36 -15.30 -9.93 -10.66
C GLN A 36 -15.80 -11.13 -9.86
N THR A 37 -14.99 -12.19 -9.76
CA THR A 37 -15.31 -13.38 -8.97
C THR A 37 -15.45 -13.04 -7.48
N LEU A 38 -14.55 -12.22 -6.94
CA LEU A 38 -14.63 -11.76 -5.56
C LEU A 38 -15.89 -10.93 -5.30
N ALA A 39 -16.22 -10.01 -6.21
CA ALA A 39 -17.40 -9.15 -6.09
C ALA A 39 -18.71 -9.96 -6.08
N SER A 40 -18.85 -10.94 -6.98
CA SER A 40 -20.03 -11.82 -7.01
C SER A 40 -20.19 -12.59 -5.70
N ARG A 41 -19.10 -13.19 -5.19
CA ARG A 41 -19.12 -13.94 -3.92
C ARG A 41 -19.54 -13.08 -2.72
N LEU A 42 -19.09 -11.84 -2.68
CA LEU A 42 -19.46 -10.90 -1.62
C LEU A 42 -20.93 -10.48 -1.71
N SER A 43 -21.44 -10.25 -2.93
CA SER A 43 -22.87 -9.94 -3.14
C SER A 43 -23.75 -11.10 -2.68
N ASP A 44 -23.44 -12.33 -3.13
CA ASP A 44 -24.20 -13.52 -2.76
C ASP A 44 -24.22 -13.75 -1.25
N ALA A 45 -23.11 -13.48 -0.56
CA ALA A 45 -23.02 -13.59 0.90
C ALA A 45 -23.84 -12.52 1.63
N ALA A 46 -23.93 -11.31 1.07
CA ALA A 46 -24.75 -10.23 1.62
C ALA A 46 -26.25 -10.51 1.45
N ASP A 47 -26.64 -11.10 0.32
CA ASP A 47 -28.04 -11.44 0.01
C ASP A 47 -28.55 -12.66 0.80
N ALA A 48 -27.66 -13.46 1.39
CA ALA A 48 -27.99 -14.62 2.22
C ALA A 48 -28.24 -14.30 3.71
N GLY A 49 -28.16 -13.01 4.10
CA GLY A 49 -28.29 -12.52 5.48
C GLY A 49 -29.65 -11.98 5.87
#